data_AF-A0A8J6TI69-F1
#
_entry.id   AF-A0A8J6TI69-F1
#
_cell.length_a   1.000
_cell.length_b   1.000
_cell.length_c   1.000
_cell.angle_alpha   90.00
_cell.angle_beta   90.00
_cell.angle_gamma   90.00
#
_symmetry.space_group_name_H-M   'P 1'
#
loop_
_entity.id
_entity.type
_entity.pdbx_description
1 polymer ?
#
loop_
_entity_poly.entity_id
_entity_poly.type
_entity_poly.pdbx_seq_one_letter_code
_entity_poly.pdbx_strand_id
1 'polypeptide(L)'
;MNRFYPPKNIYLEILIDLGVFFATILLAAEQDWQTRDLVWSLWISSLLLGYLHIILAIAGTINQSSTTIPGLLGELFIIGGGLFTLSFFTFHFGFFHLIHAVFLDGFFPLFQTRGPEMALSVNTVLSFLGELIRNYWPFVAFSALSRGTTYVNAYHTIDRNAVMLAPYGSVVRMHLMILLLGFLSATTNIQGYALYIVLVFYFFPFKLLWEKLWVRESD
;
A
#
# COMPACT_ATOMS: atom_id res chain seq x y z
N MET A 1 -10.79 16.30 -16.44
CA MET A 1 -9.48 16.81 -15.95
C MET A 1 -9.28 16.29 -14.55
N ASN A 2 -8.40 15.30 -14.36
CA ASN A 2 -8.02 14.88 -13.01
C ASN A 2 -7.33 16.06 -12.34
N ARG A 3 -7.94 16.63 -11.30
CA ARG A 3 -7.25 17.58 -10.42
C ARG A 3 -6.25 16.76 -9.63
N PHE A 4 -5.05 16.63 -10.17
CA PHE A 4 -3.88 16.28 -9.36
C PHE A 4 -3.73 17.42 -8.35
N TYR A 5 -3.89 17.14 -7.05
CA TYR A 5 -3.57 18.12 -6.02
C TYR A 5 -2.07 18.01 -5.77
N PRO A 6 -1.26 18.93 -6.32
CA PRO A 6 0.16 18.88 -6.06
C PRO A 6 0.42 19.10 -4.57
N PRO A 7 1.58 18.65 -4.09
CA PRO A 7 2.10 19.03 -2.78
C PRO A 7 1.88 20.53 -2.51
N LYS A 8 1.19 20.88 -1.42
CA LYS A 8 1.12 22.29 -1.01
C LYS A 8 2.52 22.83 -0.70
N ASN A 9 3.42 21.97 -0.22
CA ASN A 9 4.81 22.28 0.03
C ASN A 9 5.71 21.08 -0.29
N ILE A 10 6.31 21.07 -1.48
CA ILE A 10 7.21 20.00 -1.94
C ILE A 10 8.41 19.79 -1.02
N TYR A 11 8.92 20.85 -0.36
CA TYR A 11 10.05 20.73 0.56
C TYR A 11 9.65 19.99 1.83
N LEU A 12 8.46 20.27 2.37
CA LEU A 12 7.94 19.57 3.52
C LEU A 12 7.75 18.08 3.21
N GLU A 13 7.26 17.73 2.03
CA GLU A 13 7.10 16.33 1.63
C GLU A 13 8.44 15.61 1.48
N ILE A 14 9.43 16.24 0.85
CA ILE A 14 10.79 15.68 0.79
C ILE A 14 11.36 15.49 2.21
N LEU A 15 11.15 16.45 3.11
CA LEU A 15 11.61 16.34 4.51
C LEU A 15 10.91 15.22 5.27
N ILE A 16 9.59 15.06 5.06
CA ILE A 16 8.82 13.95 5.65
C ILE A 16 9.31 12.63 5.10
N ASP A 17 9.46 12.49 3.78
CA ASP A 17 9.89 11.24 3.13
C ASP A 17 11.30 10.85 3.58
N LEU A 18 12.23 11.81 3.64
CA LEU A 18 13.58 11.57 4.17
C LEU A 18 13.55 11.21 5.66
N GLY A 19 12.76 11.93 6.47
CA GLY A 19 12.61 11.63 7.89
C GLY A 19 12.07 10.22 8.13
N VAL A 20 11.02 9.84 7.38
CA VAL A 20 10.42 8.50 7.41
C VAL A 20 11.40 7.44 6.91
N PHE A 21 12.15 7.73 5.85
CA PHE A 21 13.19 6.83 5.34
C PHE A 21 14.25 6.52 6.39
N PHE A 22 14.83 7.55 7.02
CA PHE A 22 15.83 7.36 8.06
C PHE A 22 15.24 6.68 9.30
N ALA A 23 14.03 7.06 9.73
CA ALA A 23 13.34 6.42 10.84
C ALA A 23 13.10 4.92 10.56
N THR A 24 12.76 4.55 9.33
CA THR A 24 12.55 3.15 8.94
C THR A 24 13.86 2.38 8.92
N ILE A 25 14.97 2.98 8.46
CA ILE A 25 16.30 2.35 8.52
C ILE A 25 16.71 2.12 9.98
N LEU A 26 16.53 3.12 10.85
CA LEU A 26 16.86 3.00 12.27
C LEU A 26 16.03 1.91 12.95
N LEU A 27 14.73 1.88 12.68
CA LEU A 27 13.83 0.83 13.17
C LEU A 27 14.27 -0.56 12.72
N ALA A 28 14.59 -0.71 11.43
CA ALA A 28 15.04 -1.98 10.86
C ALA A 28 16.37 -2.43 11.49
N ALA A 29 17.27 -1.50 11.75
CA ALA A 29 18.55 -1.79 12.41
C ALA A 29 18.37 -2.16 13.89
N GLU A 30 17.52 -1.45 14.64
CA GLU A 30 17.25 -1.73 16.05
C GLU A 30 16.58 -3.08 16.27
N GLN A 31 15.73 -3.50 15.32
CA GLN A 31 14.98 -4.76 15.40
C GLN A 31 15.64 -5.92 14.64
N ASP A 32 16.90 -5.75 14.21
CA ASP A 32 17.66 -6.75 13.44
C ASP A 32 16.86 -7.34 12.26
N TRP A 33 16.14 -6.48 11.52
CA TRP A 33 15.24 -6.92 10.48
C TRP A 33 15.95 -7.73 9.41
N GLN A 34 15.31 -8.83 9.04
CA GLN A 34 15.71 -9.66 7.91
C GLN A 34 14.86 -9.34 6.69
N THR A 35 15.23 -9.90 5.53
CA THR A 35 14.43 -9.78 4.30
C THR A 35 12.96 -10.18 4.53
N ARG A 36 12.73 -11.20 5.37
CA ARG A 36 11.39 -11.64 5.78
C ARG A 36 10.58 -10.49 6.38
N ASP A 37 11.13 -9.78 7.35
CA ASP A 37 10.43 -8.72 8.07
C ASP A 37 10.04 -7.57 7.15
N LEU A 38 10.93 -7.22 6.22
CA LEU A 38 10.65 -6.22 5.20
C LEU A 38 9.52 -6.67 4.26
N VAL A 39 9.58 -7.90 3.75
CA VAL A 39 8.56 -8.44 2.83
C VAL A 39 7.18 -8.44 3.47
N TRP A 40 7.09 -8.86 4.74
CA TRP A 40 5.83 -8.87 5.47
C TRP A 40 5.35 -7.47 5.86
N SER A 41 6.26 -6.56 6.18
CA SER A 41 5.95 -5.14 6.41
C SER A 41 5.38 -4.48 5.15
N LEU A 42 5.93 -4.80 3.97
CA LEU A 42 5.43 -4.32 2.68
C LEU A 42 4.06 -4.90 2.36
N TRP A 43 3.85 -6.20 2.60
CA TRP A 43 2.57 -6.87 2.36
C TRP A 43 1.47 -6.34 3.28
N ILE A 44 1.71 -6.19 4.58
CA ILE A 44 0.68 -5.69 5.50
C ILE A 44 0.37 -4.21 5.23
N SER A 45 1.37 -3.43 4.84
CA SER A 45 1.18 -2.04 4.41
C SER A 45 0.37 -1.96 3.13
N SER A 46 0.62 -2.82 2.14
CA SER A 46 -0.19 -2.81 0.91
C SER A 46 -1.64 -3.15 1.19
N LEU A 47 -1.89 -4.12 2.07
CA LEU A 47 -3.24 -4.49 2.49
C LEU A 47 -3.95 -3.32 3.19
N LEU A 48 -3.38 -2.79 4.28
CA LEU A 48 -4.04 -1.78 5.11
C LEU A 48 -4.18 -0.44 4.38
N LEU A 49 -3.11 0.02 3.74
CA LEU A 49 -3.11 1.31 3.06
C LEU A 49 -3.86 1.27 1.73
N GLY A 50 -3.85 0.13 1.03
CA GLY A 50 -4.68 -0.09 -0.15
C GLY A 50 -6.17 -0.10 0.21
N TYR A 51 -6.54 -0.75 1.32
CA TYR A 51 -7.93 -0.75 1.79
C TYR A 51 -8.37 0.65 2.26
N LEU A 52 -7.50 1.38 2.97
CA LEU A 52 -7.75 2.78 3.33
C LEU A 52 -8.01 3.64 2.08
N HIS A 53 -7.22 3.46 1.03
CA HIS A 53 -7.40 4.18 -0.24
C HIS A 53 -8.77 3.91 -0.87
N ILE A 54 -9.23 2.65 -0.88
CA ILE A 54 -10.57 2.27 -1.37
C ILE A 54 -11.67 2.98 -0.57
N ILE A 55 -11.58 2.95 0.77
CA ILE A 55 -12.54 3.64 1.64
C ILE A 55 -12.58 5.13 1.33
N LEU A 56 -11.42 5.78 1.22
CA LEU A 56 -11.32 7.21 0.92
C LEU A 56 -11.88 7.57 -0.46
N ALA A 57 -11.63 6.75 -1.48
CA ALA A 57 -12.17 6.96 -2.82
C ALA A 57 -13.70 6.84 -2.85
N ILE A 58 -14.26 5.86 -2.13
CA ILE A 58 -15.72 5.70 -1.99
C ILE A 58 -16.31 6.88 -1.22
N ALA A 59 -15.73 7.26 -0.08
CA ALA A 59 -16.18 8.40 0.71
C ALA A 59 -16.13 9.71 -0.09
N GLY A 60 -15.05 9.91 -0.85
CA GLY A 60 -14.87 11.02 -1.78
C GLY A 60 -15.97 11.08 -2.85
N THR A 61 -16.29 9.93 -3.45
CA THR A 61 -17.35 9.80 -4.45
C THR A 61 -18.72 10.13 -3.86
N ILE A 62 -19.03 9.60 -2.68
CA ILE A 62 -20.31 9.87 -1.99
C ILE A 62 -20.43 11.37 -1.72
N ASN A 63 -19.43 11.98 -1.09
CA ASN A 63 -19.49 13.39 -0.68
C ASN A 63 -19.58 14.36 -1.87
N GLN A 64 -18.94 14.04 -3.00
CA GLN A 64 -18.93 14.91 -4.18
C GLN A 64 -20.11 14.67 -5.12
N SER A 65 -20.72 13.47 -5.11
CA SER A 65 -21.83 13.13 -6.01
C SER A 65 -23.20 13.51 -5.43
N SER A 66 -23.34 13.58 -4.11
CA SER A 66 -24.60 13.96 -3.45
C SER A 66 -25.08 15.37 -3.80
N THR A 67 -24.21 16.23 -4.34
CA THR A 67 -24.58 17.57 -4.83
C THR A 67 -25.03 17.59 -6.29
N THR A 68 -24.79 16.52 -7.05
CA THR A 68 -24.97 16.48 -8.51
C THR A 68 -26.27 15.80 -8.94
N ILE A 69 -26.74 14.79 -8.21
CA ILE A 69 -28.00 14.08 -8.51
C ILE A 69 -28.94 14.21 -7.30
N PRO A 70 -29.67 15.33 -7.18
CA PRO A 70 -30.57 15.55 -6.05
C PRO A 70 -31.77 14.60 -6.08
N GLY A 71 -32.14 14.08 -4.91
CA GLY A 71 -33.34 13.26 -4.70
C GLY A 71 -33.02 11.83 -4.25
N LEU A 72 -34.00 11.20 -3.58
CA LEU A 72 -33.87 9.90 -2.93
C LEU A 72 -33.32 8.79 -3.85
N LEU A 73 -33.74 8.74 -5.12
CA LEU A 73 -33.26 7.75 -6.08
C LEU A 73 -31.77 7.92 -6.43
N GLY A 74 -31.29 9.17 -6.49
CA GLY A 74 -29.87 9.47 -6.73
C GLY A 74 -29.01 9.06 -5.55
N GLU A 75 -29.44 9.40 -4.34
CA GLU A 75 -28.75 9.03 -3.09
C GLU A 75 -28.66 7.51 -2.92
N LEU A 76 -29.76 6.79 -3.14
CA LEU A 76 -29.77 5.32 -3.07
C LEU A 76 -28.84 4.69 -4.10
N PHE A 77 -28.75 5.24 -5.30
CA PHE A 77 -27.84 4.74 -6.33
C PHE A 77 -26.37 4.98 -5.97
N ILE A 78 -26.04 6.15 -5.42
CA ILE A 78 -24.67 6.49 -4.99
C ILE A 78 -24.24 5.59 -3.82
N ILE A 79 -25.09 5.46 -2.80
CA ILE A 79 -24.82 4.61 -1.62
C ILE A 79 -24.73 3.14 -2.04
N GLY A 80 -25.70 2.67 -2.84
CA GLY A 80 -25.72 1.30 -3.36
C GLY A 80 -24.48 0.97 -4.19
N GLY A 81 -24.06 1.88 -5.08
CA GLY A 81 -22.83 1.76 -5.84
C GLY A 81 -21.57 1.74 -4.96
N GLY A 82 -21.53 2.56 -3.92
CA GLY A 82 -20.44 2.56 -2.93
C GLY A 82 -20.35 1.25 -2.16
N LEU A 83 -21.48 0.72 -1.67
CA LEU A 83 -21.55 -0.57 -0.96
C LEU A 83 -21.19 -1.76 -1.86
N PHE A 84 -21.63 -1.74 -3.12
CA PHE A 84 -21.24 -2.73 -4.11
C PHE A 84 -19.73 -2.69 -4.34
N THR A 85 -19.17 -1.50 -4.57
CA THR A 85 -17.74 -1.30 -4.81
C THR A 85 -16.93 -1.78 -3.61
N LEU A 86 -17.32 -1.40 -2.40
CA LEU A 86 -16.68 -1.86 -1.18
C LEU A 86 -16.69 -3.39 -1.09
N SER A 87 -17.87 -4.02 -1.22
CA SER A 87 -18.01 -5.48 -1.15
C SER A 87 -17.17 -6.20 -2.20
N PHE A 88 -17.21 -5.73 -3.45
CA PHE A 88 -16.45 -6.30 -4.56
C PHE A 88 -14.95 -6.23 -4.29
N PHE A 89 -14.44 -5.05 -3.90
CA PHE A 89 -13.03 -4.89 -3.62
C PHE A 89 -12.63 -5.65 -2.35
N THR A 90 -13.43 -5.68 -1.28
CA THR A 90 -13.12 -6.50 -0.09
C THR A 90 -12.90 -7.96 -0.45
N PHE A 91 -13.81 -8.54 -1.25
CA PHE A 91 -13.66 -9.91 -1.71
C PHE A 91 -12.43 -10.06 -2.63
N HIS A 92 -12.35 -9.28 -3.71
CA HIS A 92 -11.31 -9.41 -4.71
C HIS A 92 -9.92 -9.07 -4.15
N PHE A 93 -9.74 -7.85 -3.65
CA PHE A 93 -8.48 -7.38 -3.08
C PHE A 93 -8.02 -8.23 -1.90
N GLY A 94 -8.94 -8.57 -0.98
CA GLY A 94 -8.63 -9.41 0.18
C GLY A 94 -8.24 -10.84 -0.22
N PHE A 95 -8.96 -11.46 -1.14
CA PHE A 95 -8.66 -12.81 -1.63
C PHE A 95 -7.29 -12.88 -2.32
N PHE A 96 -6.96 -11.93 -3.20
CA PHE A 96 -5.64 -11.89 -3.83
C PHE A 96 -4.52 -11.64 -2.81
N HIS A 97 -4.74 -10.77 -1.82
CA HIS A 97 -3.76 -10.59 -0.74
C HIS A 97 -3.53 -11.88 0.05
N LEU A 98 -4.60 -12.63 0.36
CA LEU A 98 -4.50 -13.91 1.05
C LEU A 98 -3.71 -14.93 0.24
N ILE A 99 -3.98 -15.04 -1.07
CA ILE A 99 -3.18 -15.89 -1.97
C ILE A 99 -1.70 -15.50 -1.91
N HIS A 100 -1.38 -14.21 -1.97
CA HIS A 100 0.01 -13.78 -1.90
C HIS A 100 0.64 -14.08 -0.54
N ALA A 101 -0.11 -13.95 0.55
CA ALA A 101 0.39 -14.34 1.86
C ALA A 101 0.76 -15.83 1.87
N VAL A 102 -0.03 -16.71 1.26
CA VAL A 102 0.29 -18.15 1.16
C VAL A 102 1.58 -18.36 0.37
N PHE A 103 1.76 -17.67 -0.76
CA PHE A 103 3.02 -17.73 -1.52
C PHE A 103 4.20 -17.20 -0.71
N LEU A 104 4.03 -16.05 -0.06
CA LEU A 104 5.07 -15.41 0.76
C LEU A 104 5.49 -16.29 1.94
N ASP A 105 4.54 -16.95 2.62
CA ASP A 105 4.84 -17.90 3.69
C ASP A 105 5.68 -19.07 3.20
N GLY A 106 5.51 -19.48 1.93
CA GLY A 106 6.35 -20.50 1.30
C GLY A 106 7.81 -20.08 1.08
N PHE A 107 8.11 -18.80 0.89
CA PHE A 107 9.48 -18.28 0.71
C PHE A 107 10.09 -17.69 1.98
N PHE A 108 9.25 -17.06 2.80
CA PHE A 108 9.61 -16.27 3.98
C PHE A 108 8.68 -16.63 5.15
N PRO A 109 8.76 -17.86 5.67
CA PRO A 109 7.82 -18.35 6.67
C PRO A 109 7.82 -17.48 7.93
N LEU A 110 6.64 -16.99 8.31
CA LEU A 110 6.42 -16.27 9.56
C LEU A 110 6.21 -17.23 10.73
N PHE A 111 5.50 -18.33 10.45
CA PHE A 111 5.25 -19.42 11.39
C PHE A 111 5.86 -20.70 10.82
N GLN A 112 6.32 -21.61 11.69
CA GLN A 112 7.00 -22.84 11.23
C GLN A 112 6.12 -23.78 10.40
N THR A 113 4.80 -23.57 10.34
CA THR A 113 3.87 -24.49 9.67
C THR A 113 2.50 -23.85 9.47
N ARG A 114 2.24 -23.13 8.36
CA ARG A 114 0.86 -22.76 7.99
C ARG A 114 0.46 -22.94 6.54
N GLY A 115 1.35 -22.89 5.55
CA GLY A 115 1.07 -23.37 4.18
C GLY A 115 -0.33 -23.00 3.63
N PRO A 116 -1.01 -23.90 2.87
CA PRO A 116 -2.39 -23.69 2.43
C PRO A 116 -3.40 -23.61 3.59
N GLU A 117 -3.09 -24.21 4.74
CA GLU A 117 -3.96 -24.25 5.93
C GLU A 117 -4.22 -22.86 6.50
N MET A 118 -3.33 -21.90 6.26
CA MET A 118 -3.53 -20.49 6.60
C MET A 118 -4.85 -19.94 6.01
N ALA A 119 -5.16 -20.28 4.76
CA ALA A 119 -6.28 -19.71 4.02
C ALA A 119 -7.63 -20.39 4.33
N LEU A 120 -7.60 -21.53 5.03
CA LEU A 120 -8.79 -22.37 5.24
C LEU A 120 -9.57 -22.03 6.52
N SER A 121 -9.02 -21.18 7.40
CA SER A 121 -9.63 -20.86 8.70
C SER A 121 -9.60 -19.36 8.98
N VAL A 122 -10.78 -18.77 9.23
CA VAL A 122 -10.93 -17.35 9.58
C VAL A 122 -10.12 -17.00 10.83
N ASN A 123 -10.14 -17.85 11.86
CA ASN A 123 -9.37 -17.62 13.09
C ASN A 123 -7.86 -17.66 12.84
N THR A 124 -7.41 -18.52 11.91
CA THR A 124 -6.00 -18.57 11.50
C THR A 124 -5.61 -17.29 10.78
N VAL A 125 -6.43 -16.79 9.85
CA VAL A 125 -6.20 -15.51 9.16
C VAL A 125 -6.19 -14.34 10.14
N LEU A 126 -7.15 -14.28 11.08
CA LEU A 126 -7.21 -13.19 12.06
C LEU A 126 -6.02 -13.18 13.02
N SER A 127 -5.60 -14.35 13.52
CA SER A 127 -4.39 -14.45 14.35
C SER A 127 -3.13 -14.05 13.59
N PHE A 128 -3.03 -14.45 12.32
CA PHE A 128 -1.95 -14.08 11.43
C PHE A 128 -1.88 -12.56 11.20
N LEU A 129 -3.01 -11.93 10.87
CA LEU A 129 -3.10 -10.47 10.73
C LEU A 129 -2.77 -9.75 12.04
N GLY A 130 -3.22 -10.29 13.18
CA GLY A 130 -2.92 -9.75 14.50
C GLY A 130 -1.41 -9.72 14.78
N GLU A 131 -0.69 -10.78 14.43
CA GLU A 131 0.77 -10.85 14.57
C GLU A 131 1.46 -9.83 13.66
N LEU A 132 1.06 -9.76 12.38
CA LEU A 132 1.61 -8.80 11.43
C LEU A 132 1.42 -7.36 11.89
N ILE A 133 0.23 -7.02 12.36
CA ILE A 133 -0.05 -5.67 12.87
C ILE A 133 0.80 -5.42 14.11
N ARG A 134 0.87 -6.37 15.06
CA ARG A 134 1.64 -6.19 16.29
C ARG A 134 3.11 -5.91 16.02
N ASN A 135 3.71 -6.62 15.08
CA ASN A 135 5.15 -6.54 14.82
C ASN A 135 5.52 -5.45 13.81
N TYR A 136 4.65 -5.18 12.82
CA TYR A 136 4.99 -4.34 11.68
C TYR A 136 4.15 -3.05 11.57
N TRP A 137 3.31 -2.71 12.57
CA TRP A 137 2.53 -1.45 12.54
C TRP A 137 3.39 -0.18 12.40
N PRO A 138 4.62 -0.04 12.95
CA PRO A 138 5.36 1.20 12.79
C PRO A 138 5.70 1.46 11.32
N PHE A 139 6.01 0.39 10.57
CA PHE A 139 6.25 0.48 9.13
C PHE A 139 4.99 0.89 8.36
N VAL A 140 3.83 0.38 8.75
CA VAL A 140 2.54 0.78 8.16
C VAL A 140 2.29 2.27 8.41
N ALA A 141 2.54 2.75 9.62
CA ALA A 141 2.38 4.16 9.97
C ALA A 141 3.33 5.06 9.18
N PHE A 142 4.60 4.68 9.09
CA PHE A 142 5.61 5.35 8.28
C PHE A 142 5.23 5.40 6.80
N SER A 143 4.79 4.26 6.25
CA SER A 143 4.28 4.16 4.88
C SER A 143 3.00 4.99 4.65
N ALA A 144 2.17 5.17 5.68
CA ALA A 144 1.02 6.06 5.60
C ALA A 144 1.45 7.53 5.57
N LEU A 145 2.40 7.93 6.42
CA LEU A 145 2.88 9.30 6.50
C LEU A 145 3.53 9.77 5.19
N SER A 146 4.39 8.95 4.58
CA SER A 146 5.02 9.28 3.29
C SER A 146 4.03 9.38 2.12
N ARG A 147 2.82 8.82 2.27
CA ARG A 147 1.80 8.77 1.22
C ARG A 147 0.63 9.72 1.45
N GLY A 148 0.76 10.68 2.38
CA GLY A 148 -0.33 11.58 2.78
C GLY A 148 -1.06 12.24 1.60
N THR A 149 -0.33 12.77 0.62
CA THR A 149 -0.93 13.39 -0.58
C THR A 149 -1.68 12.40 -1.47
N THR A 150 -1.26 11.14 -1.51
CA THR A 150 -1.97 10.10 -2.25
C THR A 150 -3.35 9.85 -1.67
N TYR A 151 -3.52 9.90 -0.35
CA TYR A 151 -4.82 9.72 0.31
C TYR A 151 -5.73 10.93 0.11
N VAL A 152 -5.18 12.14 0.18
CA VAL A 152 -5.93 13.36 -0.16
C VAL A 152 -6.42 13.31 -1.61
N ASN A 153 -5.53 12.91 -2.53
CA ASN A 153 -5.90 12.74 -3.94
C ASN A 153 -6.96 11.64 -4.14
N ALA A 154 -6.87 10.52 -3.41
CA ALA A 154 -7.87 9.45 -3.46
C ALA A 154 -9.27 9.97 -3.12
N TYR A 155 -9.37 10.78 -2.06
CA TYR A 155 -10.63 11.37 -1.63
C TYR A 155 -11.19 12.38 -2.65
N HIS A 156 -10.34 13.08 -3.39
CA HIS A 156 -10.79 14.06 -4.39
C HIS A 156 -10.96 13.49 -5.81
N THR A 157 -10.57 12.24 -6.05
CA THR A 157 -10.68 11.62 -7.38
C THR A 157 -12.08 11.03 -7.57
N ILE A 158 -12.84 11.57 -8.52
CA ILE A 158 -14.19 11.05 -8.90
C ILE A 158 -14.11 10.12 -10.13
N ASP A 159 -12.94 10.00 -10.77
CA ASP A 159 -12.81 9.22 -12.01
C ASP A 159 -12.92 7.71 -11.74
N ARG A 160 -14.09 7.14 -12.06
CA ARG A 160 -14.37 5.69 -11.95
C ARG A 160 -13.37 4.82 -12.71
N ASN A 161 -12.88 5.26 -13.88
CA ASN A 161 -11.94 4.47 -14.66
C ASN A 161 -10.56 4.45 -13.99
N ALA A 162 -10.14 5.60 -13.45
CA ALA A 162 -8.92 5.68 -12.64
C ALA A 162 -9.04 4.83 -11.37
N VAL A 163 -10.18 4.87 -10.67
CA VAL A 163 -10.42 4.04 -9.47
C VAL A 163 -10.38 2.55 -9.78
N MET A 164 -10.92 2.12 -10.91
CA MET A 164 -10.91 0.71 -11.31
C MET A 164 -9.53 0.25 -11.77
N LEU A 165 -8.78 1.05 -12.54
CA LEU A 165 -7.53 0.60 -13.17
C LEU A 165 -6.26 0.87 -12.33
N ALA A 166 -6.24 1.93 -11.52
CA ALA A 166 -5.08 2.30 -10.71
C ALA A 166 -4.59 1.17 -9.75
N PRO A 167 -5.45 0.33 -9.16
CA PRO A 167 -5.02 -0.77 -8.31
C PRO A 167 -4.16 -1.80 -9.05
N TYR A 168 -4.45 -2.10 -10.33
CA TYR A 168 -3.77 -3.17 -11.07
C TYR A 168 -2.28 -2.89 -11.28
N GLY A 169 -1.91 -1.66 -11.61
CA GLY A 169 -0.49 -1.30 -11.79
C GLY A 169 0.32 -1.44 -10.50
N SER A 170 -0.29 -1.07 -9.37
CA SER A 170 0.33 -1.21 -8.04
C SER A 170 0.48 -2.68 -7.63
N VAL A 171 -0.53 -3.50 -7.92
CA VAL A 171 -0.52 -4.94 -7.65
C VAL A 171 0.53 -5.64 -8.49
N VAL A 172 0.61 -5.38 -9.80
CA VAL A 172 1.63 -5.98 -10.68
C VAL A 172 3.03 -5.61 -10.20
N ARG A 173 3.26 -4.33 -9.86
CA ARG A 173 4.56 -3.89 -9.32
C ARG A 173 4.93 -4.64 -8.05
N MET A 174 3.99 -4.78 -7.10
CA MET A 174 4.20 -5.52 -5.86
C MET A 174 4.53 -7.00 -6.13
N HIS A 175 3.83 -7.66 -7.04
CA HIS A 175 4.13 -9.05 -7.42
C HIS A 175 5.52 -9.19 -8.01
N LEU A 176 5.89 -8.30 -8.94
CA LEU A 176 7.22 -8.35 -9.56
C LEU A 176 8.32 -8.14 -8.51
N MET A 177 8.12 -7.25 -7.54
CA MET A 177 9.06 -7.05 -6.44
C MET A 177 9.14 -8.26 -5.51
N ILE A 178 8.00 -8.86 -5.15
CA ILE A 178 7.96 -10.06 -4.31
C ILE A 178 8.63 -11.24 -5.02
N LEU A 179 8.34 -11.45 -6.31
CA LEU A 179 8.97 -12.51 -7.11
C LEU A 179 10.48 -12.27 -7.26
N LEU A 180 10.89 -11.02 -7.50
CA LEU A 180 12.29 -10.66 -7.56
C LEU A 180 13.00 -10.91 -6.23
N LEU A 181 12.41 -10.51 -5.11
CA LEU A 181 12.99 -10.71 -3.77
C LEU A 181 13.02 -12.19 -3.37
N GLY A 182 11.96 -12.94 -3.67
CA GLY A 182 11.94 -14.39 -3.48
C GLY A 182 13.02 -15.09 -4.30
N PHE A 183 13.18 -14.71 -5.57
CA PHE A 183 14.22 -15.25 -6.44
C PHE A 183 15.63 -14.88 -5.97
N LEU A 184 15.88 -13.61 -5.63
CA LEU A 184 17.18 -13.16 -5.12
C LEU A 184 17.53 -13.82 -3.78
N SER A 185 16.56 -13.98 -2.90
CA SER A 185 16.74 -14.67 -1.61
C SER A 185 17.01 -16.17 -1.77
N ALA A 186 16.43 -16.80 -2.81
CA ALA A 186 16.65 -18.21 -3.09
C ALA A 186 18.00 -18.49 -3.80
N THR A 187 18.51 -17.53 -4.57
CA THR A 187 19.70 -17.71 -5.42
C THR A 187 20.96 -17.06 -4.86
N THR A 188 20.85 -16.09 -3.95
CA THR A 188 21.98 -15.34 -3.41
C THR A 188 21.91 -15.25 -1.88
N ASN A 189 23.06 -15.29 -1.20
CA ASN A 189 23.16 -15.10 0.25
C ASN A 189 23.17 -13.60 0.66
N ILE A 190 22.60 -12.72 -0.18
CA ILE A 190 22.68 -11.23 -0.07
C ILE A 190 21.49 -10.71 0.75
N GLN A 191 21.05 -11.46 1.75
CA GLN A 191 19.80 -11.18 2.49
C GLN A 191 19.84 -9.82 3.22
N GLY A 192 21.01 -9.44 3.74
CA GLY A 192 21.19 -8.17 4.46
C GLY A 192 21.18 -6.94 3.55
N TYR A 193 21.89 -6.96 2.42
CA TYR A 193 22.00 -5.78 1.54
C TYR A 193 20.76 -5.54 0.68
N ALA A 194 20.04 -6.61 0.33
CA ALA A 194 18.78 -6.50 -0.42
C ALA A 194 17.74 -5.66 0.33
N LEU A 195 17.71 -5.75 1.67
CA LEU A 195 16.80 -4.97 2.52
C LEU A 195 17.00 -3.46 2.34
N TYR A 196 18.24 -2.99 2.45
CA TYR A 196 18.54 -1.56 2.35
C TYR A 196 18.26 -1.00 0.95
N ILE A 197 18.55 -1.78 -0.09
CA ILE A 197 18.25 -1.41 -1.47
C ILE A 197 16.74 -1.22 -1.65
N VAL A 198 15.93 -2.16 -1.16
CA VAL A 198 14.46 -2.05 -1.24
C VAL A 198 13.94 -0.86 -0.46
N LEU A 199 14.45 -0.60 0.76
CA LEU A 199 14.05 0.57 1.56
C LEU A 199 14.35 1.88 0.83
N VAL A 200 15.51 1.99 0.16
CA VAL A 200 15.84 3.13 -0.69
C VAL A 200 14.81 3.27 -1.81
N PHE A 201 14.55 2.22 -2.59
CA PHE A 201 13.57 2.32 -3.68
C PHE A 201 12.13 2.58 -3.21
N TYR A 202 11.79 2.20 -1.98
CA TYR A 202 10.44 2.33 -1.47
C TYR A 202 10.14 3.70 -0.83
N PHE A 203 11.06 4.22 -0.01
CA PHE A 203 10.84 5.47 0.75
C PHE A 203 11.62 6.66 0.22
N PHE A 204 12.71 6.46 -0.52
CA PHE A 204 13.49 7.60 -0.99
C PHE A 204 12.70 8.39 -2.05
N PRO A 205 12.62 9.72 -1.93
CA PRO A 205 11.71 10.54 -2.74
C PRO A 205 12.25 10.82 -4.15
N PHE A 206 12.65 9.78 -4.90
CA PHE A 206 13.23 9.89 -6.25
C PHE A 206 12.37 10.74 -7.18
N LYS A 207 11.05 10.54 -7.16
CA LYS A 207 10.11 11.26 -8.02
C LYS A 207 10.11 12.77 -7.73
N LEU A 208 10.00 13.15 -6.45
CA LEU A 208 9.96 14.55 -6.04
C LEU A 208 11.30 15.25 -6.32
N LEU A 209 12.42 14.54 -6.11
CA LEU A 209 13.75 15.05 -6.44
C LEU A 209 13.91 15.24 -7.95
N TRP A 210 13.46 14.28 -8.77
CA TRP A 210 13.50 14.38 -10.23
C TRP A 210 12.65 15.54 -10.75
N GLU A 211 11.41 15.66 -10.28
CA GLU A 211 10.51 16.76 -10.66
C GLU A 211 11.10 18.14 -10.30
N LYS A 212 11.77 18.23 -9.15
CA LYS A 212 12.45 19.46 -8.74
C LYS A 212 13.68 19.76 -9.60
N LEU A 213 14.56 18.78 -9.79
CA LEU A 213 15.87 18.99 -10.41
C LEU A 213 15.82 19.12 -11.93
N TRP A 214 14.80 18.58 -12.59
CA TRP A 214 14.81 18.46 -14.06
C TRP A 214 13.58 19.01 -14.77
N VAL A 215 12.42 19.09 -14.10
CA VAL A 215 11.17 19.50 -14.76
C VAL A 215 10.84 20.98 -14.52
N ARG A 216 11.38 21.58 -13.45
CA ARG A 216 10.97 22.91 -13.00
C ARG A 216 11.99 24.02 -13.22
N GLU A 217 13.19 23.69 -13.73
CA GLU A 217 14.19 24.68 -14.20
C GLU A 217 14.09 24.94 -15.72
N SER A 218 13.20 24.22 -16.43
CA SER A 218 12.97 24.38 -17.87
C SER A 218 11.79 25.31 -18.24
N ASP A 219 11.18 25.96 -17.25
CA ASP A 219 10.17 27.03 -17.40
C ASP A 219 10.74 28.37 -16.92
#